data_AF-A0A058ZXT1-F1
#
_entry.id   AF-A0A058ZXT1-F1
#
_cell.length_a   1.000
_cell.length_b   1.000
_cell.length_c   1.000
_cell.angle_alpha   90.00
_cell.angle_beta   90.00
_cell.angle_gamma   90.00
#
_symmetry.space_group_name_H-M   'P 1'
#
loop_
_entity.id
_entity.type
_entity.pdbx_description
1 polymer ?
#
loop_
_entity_poly.entity_id
_entity_poly.type
_entity_poly.pdbx_seq_one_letter_code
_entity_poly.pdbx_strand_id
1 'polypeptide(L)'
;SDTVCPWCCVGKKSLDKAIATAKDQFDFEIKWHPFFLNPSAPKECVNKKEYYLKKFGSRSESMEACMHEVFRGIGLEYNMSGLTGNTVDSHRLIYYAGTRGLEKQQKLVEELFIGYFTQGRYIGDR
;
A
#
# COMPACT_ATOMS: atom_id res chain seq x y z
N SER A 1 -8.02 3.74 2.63
CA SER A 1 -6.92 2.82 2.29
C SER A 1 -5.73 3.12 3.17
N ASP A 2 -4.90 2.13 3.48
CA ASP A 2 -3.67 2.34 4.25
C ASP A 2 -2.43 1.99 3.41
N THR A 3 -1.36 2.79 3.50
CA THR A 3 -0.17 2.65 2.65
C THR A 3 0.66 1.41 2.95
N VAL A 4 0.43 0.78 4.10
CA VAL A 4 1.10 -0.46 4.52
C VAL A 4 0.21 -1.70 4.41
N CYS A 5 -0.97 -1.57 3.80
CA CYS A 5 -1.89 -2.69 3.57
C CYS A 5 -1.66 -3.35 2.20
N PRO A 6 -1.16 -4.60 2.11
CA PRO A 6 -0.88 -5.24 0.82
C PRO A 6 -2.16 -5.43 -0.01
N TRP A 7 -3.28 -5.74 0.64
CA TRP A 7 -4.58 -5.87 -0.03
C TRP A 7 -5.12 -4.56 -0.60
N CYS A 8 -4.71 -3.40 -0.07
CA CYS A 8 -5.07 -2.12 -0.69
C CYS A 8 -4.35 -1.93 -2.03
N CYS A 9 -3.09 -2.34 -2.14
CA CYS A 9 -2.34 -2.34 -3.40
C CYS A 9 -2.98 -3.29 -4.42
N VAL A 10 -3.28 -4.53 -4.01
CA VAL A 10 -3.96 -5.53 -4.86
C VAL A 10 -5.33 -5.02 -5.30
N GLY A 11 -6.13 -4.50 -4.38
CA GLY A 11 -7.45 -3.94 -4.66
C GLY A 11 -7.40 -2.80 -5.66
N LYS A 12 -6.38 -1.92 -5.59
CA LYS A 12 -6.18 -0.87 -6.59
C LYS A 12 -5.90 -1.43 -7.97
N LYS A 13 -5.01 -2.43 -8.11
CA LYS A 13 -4.75 -3.07 -9.41
C LYS A 13 -5.99 -3.76 -9.98
N SER A 14 -6.81 -4.37 -9.14
CA SER A 14 -8.09 -4.94 -9.56
C SER A 14 -9.08 -3.86 -10.00
N LEU A 15 -9.17 -2.74 -9.26
CA LEU A 15 -10.00 -1.59 -9.62
C LEU A 15 -9.58 -0.98 -10.96
N ASP A 16 -8.27 -0.81 -11.19
CA ASP A 16 -7.73 -0.29 -12.45
C ASP A 16 -8.10 -1.16 -13.64
N LYS A 17 -8.02 -2.49 -13.48
CA LYS A 17 -8.45 -3.44 -14.50
C LYS A 17 -9.95 -3.29 -14.79
N ALA A 18 -10.79 -3.20 -13.75
CA ALA A 18 -12.23 -3.02 -13.91
C ALA A 18 -12.57 -1.69 -14.61
N ILE A 19 -11.93 -0.59 -14.23
CA ILE A 19 -12.10 0.71 -14.88
C ILE A 19 -11.67 0.64 -16.34
N ALA A 20 -10.53 0.02 -16.65
CA ALA A 20 -10.07 -0.13 -18.03
C ALA A 20 -11.06 -0.87 -18.93
N THR A 21 -11.82 -1.83 -18.38
CA THR A 21 -12.88 -2.55 -19.13
C THR A 21 -14.18 -1.77 -19.29
N ALA A 22 -14.40 -0.72 -18.48
CA ALA A 22 -15.67 0.02 -18.42
C ALA A 22 -15.54 1.50 -18.86
N LYS A 23 -14.32 1.96 -19.17
CA LYS A 23 -14.01 3.37 -19.48
C LYS A 23 -14.76 3.96 -20.68
N ASP A 24 -15.23 3.13 -21.60
CA ASP A 24 -15.99 3.59 -22.78
C ASP A 24 -17.48 3.82 -22.46
N GLN A 25 -17.93 3.43 -21.26
CA GLN A 25 -19.33 3.52 -20.82
C GLN A 25 -19.53 4.51 -19.67
N PHE A 26 -18.50 4.76 -18.86
CA PHE A 26 -18.59 5.58 -17.66
C PHE A 26 -17.36 6.45 -17.46
N ASP A 27 -17.58 7.63 -16.89
CA ASP A 27 -16.53 8.47 -16.34
C ASP A 27 -16.25 8.08 -14.89
N PHE A 28 -14.97 8.03 -14.52
CA PHE A 28 -14.54 7.64 -13.18
C PHE A 28 -13.71 8.75 -12.54
N GLU A 29 -14.06 9.08 -11.30
CA GLU A 29 -13.24 9.90 -10.42
C GLU A 29 -12.78 9.05 -9.23
N ILE A 30 -11.47 8.99 -8.99
CA ILE A 30 -10.90 8.24 -7.86
C ILE A 30 -10.37 9.21 -6.83
N LYS A 31 -10.88 9.10 -5.60
CA LYS A 31 -10.40 9.86 -4.44
C LYS A 31 -9.96 8.93 -3.32
N TRP A 32 -8.77 9.18 -2.81
CA TRP A 32 -8.19 8.40 -1.73
C TRP A 32 -8.53 9.00 -0.37
N HIS A 33 -9.04 8.16 0.52
CA HIS A 33 -9.33 8.50 1.91
C HIS A 33 -8.44 7.70 2.86
N PRO A 34 -7.89 8.35 3.91
CA PRO A 34 -7.00 7.69 4.84
C PRO A 34 -7.74 6.62 5.66
N PHE A 35 -7.05 5.52 5.92
CA PHE A 35 -7.46 4.51 6.88
C PHE A 35 -6.21 4.04 7.62
N PHE A 36 -6.32 3.82 8.93
CA PHE A 36 -5.19 3.41 9.77
C PHE A 36 -5.41 1.98 10.25
N LEU A 37 -4.63 1.02 9.74
CA LEU A 37 -4.65 -0.37 10.22
C LEU A 37 -4.16 -0.48 11.67
N ASN A 38 -3.26 0.41 12.08
CA ASN A 38 -2.80 0.54 13.45
C ASN A 38 -2.75 2.03 13.84
N PRO A 39 -3.85 2.59 14.37
CA PRO A 39 -3.89 3.97 14.83
C PRO A 39 -2.87 4.29 15.93
N SER A 40 -2.46 3.28 16.69
CA SER A 40 -1.52 3.40 17.82
C SER A 40 -0.08 3.02 17.43
N ALA A 41 0.24 2.95 16.12
CA ALA A 41 1.59 2.62 15.68
C ALA A 41 2.60 3.67 16.21
N PRO A 42 3.71 3.24 16.84
CA PRO A 42 4.74 4.15 17.33
C PRO A 42 5.38 4.92 16.16
N LYS A 43 5.98 6.08 16.48
CA LYS A 43 6.66 6.90 15.46
C LYS A 43 7.92 6.22 14.95
N GLU A 44 8.57 5.45 15.82
CA GLU A 44 9.75 4.66 15.50
C GLU A 44 9.40 3.57 14.50
N CYS A 45 10.20 3.46 13.44
CA CYS A 45 10.11 2.37 12.50
C CYS A 45 10.65 1.06 13.10
N VAL A 46 10.14 -0.07 12.61
CA VAL A 46 10.56 -1.41 13.02
C VAL A 46 10.78 -2.28 11.79
N ASN A 47 11.53 -3.36 11.94
CA ASN A 47 11.70 -4.34 10.87
C ASN A 47 10.34 -4.94 10.47
N LYS A 48 10.04 -4.96 9.18
CA LYS A 48 8.74 -5.40 8.65
C LYS A 48 8.47 -6.88 8.97
N LYS A 49 9.46 -7.77 8.80
CA LYS A 49 9.30 -9.21 9.07
C LYS A 49 9.11 -9.48 10.57
N GLU A 50 9.92 -8.85 11.41
CA GLU A 50 9.79 -8.99 12.87
C GLU A 50 8.43 -8.49 13.36
N TYR A 51 7.93 -7.38 12.82
CA TYR A 51 6.60 -6.86 13.13
C TYR A 51 5.49 -7.86 12.78
N TYR A 52 5.56 -8.47 11.59
CA TYR A 52 4.58 -9.48 11.17
C TYR A 52 4.66 -10.73 12.05
N LEU A 53 5.87 -11.21 12.35
CA LEU A 53 6.07 -12.38 13.23
C LEU A 53 5.52 -12.10 14.64
N LYS A 54 5.80 -10.93 15.22
CA LYS A 54 5.28 -10.52 16.53
C LYS A 54 3.76 -10.43 16.53
N LYS A 55 3.15 -9.97 15.44
CA LYS A 55 1.70 -9.73 15.34
C LYS A 55 0.91 -11.00 15.03
N PHE A 56 1.43 -11.87 14.18
CA PHE A 56 0.70 -13.01 13.62
C PHE A 56 1.29 -14.38 14.00
N GLY A 57 2.44 -14.42 14.68
CA GLY A 57 3.14 -15.66 15.02
C GLY A 57 3.59 -16.42 13.78
N SER A 58 3.68 -17.75 13.87
CA SER A 58 4.09 -18.64 12.77
C SER A 58 3.24 -18.51 11.50
N ARG A 59 2.00 -18.01 11.61
CA ARG A 59 1.14 -17.73 10.46
C ARG A 59 1.72 -16.67 9.53
N SER A 60 2.65 -15.82 9.99
CA SER A 60 3.26 -14.80 9.14
C SER A 60 3.95 -15.38 7.91
N GLU A 61 4.52 -16.59 8.01
CA GLU A 61 5.21 -17.25 6.90
C GLU A 61 4.26 -17.66 5.78
N SER A 62 3.13 -18.30 6.13
CA SER A 62 2.12 -18.67 5.13
C SER A 62 1.42 -17.46 4.53
N MET A 63 1.25 -16.37 5.31
CA MET A 63 0.76 -15.09 4.81
C MET A 63 1.75 -14.45 3.82
N GLU A 64 3.05 -14.47 4.10
CA GLU A 64 4.10 -13.98 3.19
C GLU A 64 4.09 -14.78 1.88
N ALA A 65 4.08 -16.12 1.95
CA ALA A 65 4.01 -16.99 0.78
C ALA A 65 2.77 -16.71 -0.08
N CYS A 66 1.59 -16.60 0.53
CA CYS A 66 0.36 -16.24 -0.16
C CYS A 66 0.47 -14.87 -0.86
N MET A 67 1.07 -13.87 -0.19
CA MET A 67 1.26 -12.55 -0.80
C MET A 67 2.23 -12.56 -1.97
N HIS A 68 3.27 -13.39 -1.96
CA HIS A 68 4.12 -13.59 -3.14
C HIS A 68 3.33 -14.11 -4.35
N GLU A 69 2.44 -15.09 -4.16
CA GLU A 69 1.60 -15.60 -5.24
C GLU A 69 0.61 -14.55 -5.75
N VAL A 70 -0.06 -13.83 -4.84
CA VAL A 70 -1.03 -12.80 -5.18
C VAL A 70 -0.38 -11.65 -5.96
N PHE A 71 0.79 -11.16 -5.51
CA PHE A 71 1.52 -10.08 -6.20
C PHE A 71 1.99 -10.52 -7.58
N ARG A 72 2.49 -11.76 -7.72
CA ARG A 72 2.86 -12.33 -9.02
C ARG A 72 1.66 -12.36 -9.97
N GLY A 73 0.47 -12.70 -9.48
CA GLY A 73 -0.77 -12.68 -10.25
C GLY A 73 -1.21 -11.28 -10.74
N ILE A 74 -0.72 -10.21 -10.12
CA ILE A 74 -0.91 -8.83 -10.59
C ILE A 74 0.33 -8.24 -11.28
N GLY A 75 1.34 -9.06 -11.59
CA GLY A 75 2.54 -8.66 -12.32
C GLY A 75 3.56 -7.88 -11.48
N LEU A 76 3.55 -8.05 -10.16
CA LEU A 76 4.49 -7.41 -9.24
C LEU A 76 5.25 -8.46 -8.43
N GLU A 77 6.47 -8.12 -8.02
CA GLU A 77 7.22 -8.90 -7.03
C GLU A 77 6.94 -8.36 -5.63
N TYR A 78 6.63 -9.25 -4.69
CA TYR A 78 6.41 -8.89 -3.29
C TYR A 78 7.72 -8.89 -2.51
N ASN A 79 7.91 -7.88 -1.67
CA ASN A 79 9.13 -7.64 -0.92
C ASN A 79 8.82 -7.32 0.55
N MET A 80 9.13 -8.28 1.42
CA MET A 80 8.97 -8.15 2.86
C MET A 80 10.19 -7.56 3.58
N SER A 81 11.24 -7.17 2.86
CA SER A 81 12.38 -6.49 3.46
C SER A 81 12.04 -5.03 3.84
N GLY A 82 12.98 -4.40 4.56
CA GLY A 82 12.89 -3.01 4.97
C GLY A 82 12.07 -2.81 6.25
N LEU A 83 11.63 -1.56 6.41
CA LEU A 83 11.01 -1.07 7.65
C LEU A 83 9.53 -0.80 7.46
N THR A 84 8.78 -0.88 8.56
CA THR A 84 7.38 -0.50 8.66
C THR A 84 7.15 0.39 9.88
N GLY A 85 6.03 1.10 9.92
CA GLY A 85 5.74 2.02 11.01
C GLY A 85 4.45 2.80 10.79
N ASN A 86 4.35 3.94 11.47
CA ASN A 86 3.20 4.83 11.42
C ASN A 86 2.97 5.39 9.99
N THR A 87 1.72 5.47 9.56
CA THR A 87 1.32 5.92 8.21
C THR A 87 0.71 7.32 8.17
N VAL A 88 0.74 8.08 9.27
CA VAL A 88 0.18 9.44 9.32
C VAL A 88 0.85 10.36 8.32
N ASP A 89 2.18 10.35 8.22
CA ASP A 89 2.90 11.26 7.32
C ASP A 89 2.69 10.88 5.83
N SER A 90 2.58 9.59 5.51
CA SER A 90 2.22 9.16 4.15
C SER A 90 0.79 9.56 3.80
N HIS A 91 -0.16 9.44 4.73
CA HIS A 91 -1.54 9.91 4.54
C HIS A 91 -1.62 11.44 4.38
N ARG A 92 -0.82 12.20 5.13
CA ARG A 92 -0.71 13.66 4.96
C ARG A 92 -0.19 14.01 3.57
N LEU A 93 0.81 13.31 3.07
CA LEU A 93 1.36 13.52 1.74
C LEU A 93 0.34 13.18 0.63
N ILE A 94 -0.41 12.08 0.78
CA ILE A 94 -1.50 11.70 -0.12
C ILE A 94 -2.62 12.74 -0.12
N TYR A 95 -3.00 13.25 1.05
CA TYR A 95 -3.97 14.33 1.15
C TYR A 95 -3.47 15.58 0.43
N TYR A 96 -2.23 16.00 0.71
CA TYR A 96 -1.62 17.16 0.05
C TYR A 96 -1.58 17.00 -1.47
N ALA A 97 -1.16 15.84 -2.00
CA ALA A 97 -1.18 15.56 -3.43
C ALA A 97 -2.59 15.70 -4.03
N GLY A 98 -3.63 15.27 -3.31
CA GLY A 98 -5.03 15.46 -3.69
C GLY A 98 -5.43 16.92 -3.84
N THR A 99 -4.92 17.82 -2.98
CA THR A 99 -5.14 19.27 -3.13
C THR A 99 -4.48 19.86 -4.39
N ARG A 100 -3.56 19.12 -5.01
CA ARG A 100 -2.87 19.49 -6.26
C ARG A 100 -3.42 18.79 -7.50
N GLY A 101 -4.46 17.96 -7.34
CA GLY A 101 -5.13 17.20 -8.41
C GLY A 101 -5.25 15.70 -8.08
N LEU A 102 -6.39 15.09 -8.43
CA LEU A 102 -6.66 13.67 -8.14
C LEU A 102 -5.71 12.72 -8.88
N GLU A 103 -5.29 13.07 -10.08
CA GLU A 103 -4.27 12.31 -10.82
C GLU A 103 -2.94 12.24 -10.05
N LYS A 104 -2.52 13.35 -9.43
CA LYS A 104 -1.30 13.39 -8.60
C LYS A 104 -1.46 12.56 -7.34
N GLN A 105 -2.65 12.59 -6.73
CA GLN A 105 -2.96 11.73 -5.60
C GLN A 105 -2.83 10.25 -5.97
N GLN A 106 -3.40 9.85 -7.10
CA GLN A 106 -3.36 8.48 -7.58
C GLN A 106 -1.92 8.04 -7.89
N LYS A 107 -1.15 8.85 -8.65
CA LYS A 107 0.26 8.58 -8.95
C LYS A 107 1.08 8.40 -7.68
N LEU A 108 0.92 9.28 -6.69
CA LEU A 108 1.62 9.16 -5.42
C LEU A 108 1.25 7.86 -4.68
N VAL A 109 -0.03 7.50 -4.61
CA VAL A 109 -0.43 6.24 -3.95
C VAL A 109 0.19 5.03 -4.64
N GLU A 110 0.23 5.02 -5.97
CA GLU A 110 0.87 3.96 -6.74
C GLU A 110 2.37 3.88 -6.44
N GLU A 111 3.09 5.01 -6.43
CA GLU A 111 4.51 5.06 -6.07
C GLU A 111 4.77 4.59 -4.64
N LEU A 112 3.93 4.98 -3.68
CA LEU A 112 4.05 4.54 -2.28
C LEU A 112 3.84 3.03 -2.15
N PHE A 113 2.87 2.45 -2.88
CA PHE A 113 2.68 1.00 -2.89
C PHE A 113 3.85 0.26 -3.52
N ILE A 114 4.35 0.69 -4.68
CA ILE A 114 5.50 0.06 -5.33
C ILE A 114 6.76 0.18 -4.47
N GLY A 115 7.02 1.37 -3.93
CA GLY A 115 8.13 1.64 -3.02
C GLY A 115 8.12 0.69 -1.81
N TYR A 116 6.97 0.59 -1.14
CA TYR A 116 6.86 -0.19 0.09
C TYR A 116 6.79 -1.71 -0.13
N PHE A 117 6.02 -2.17 -1.12
CA PHE A 117 5.75 -3.60 -1.33
C PHE A 117 6.67 -4.29 -2.32
N THR A 118 7.38 -3.57 -3.18
CA THR A 118 8.28 -4.18 -4.17
C THR A 118 9.73 -3.74 -3.97
N GLN A 119 9.95 -2.50 -3.56
CA GLN A 119 11.31 -1.93 -3.43
C GLN A 119 11.85 -1.92 -2.00
N GLY A 120 11.06 -2.31 -0.99
CA GLY A 120 11.49 -2.35 0.41
C GLY A 120 11.72 -0.97 1.04
N ARG A 121 11.24 0.11 0.41
CA ARG A 121 11.38 1.48 0.93
C ARG A 121 10.51 1.69 2.16
N TYR A 122 11.01 2.49 3.10
CA TYR A 122 10.24 2.88 4.27
C TYR A 122 9.26 4.00 3.91
N ILE A 123 8.01 3.85 4.36
CA ILE A 123 6.92 4.76 4.01
C ILE A 123 6.99 6.12 4.72
N GLY A 124 7.76 6.20 5.81
CA GLY A 124 7.98 7.41 6.59
C GLY A 124 9.36 8.02 6.41
N ASP A 125 10.10 7.60 5.36
CA ASP A 125 11.39 8.20 5.01
C ASP A 125 11.20 9.66 4.58
N ARG A 126 12.12 10.55 4.99
CA ARG A 126 11.99 12.02 4.83
C ARG A 126 13.06 12.59 3.93
#